data_AF-A0A1Q5L3W9-F1
#
_entry.id   AF-A0A1Q5L3W9-F1
#
_cell.length_a   1.000
_cell.length_b   1.000
_cell.length_c   1.000
_cell.angle_alpha   90.00
_cell.angle_beta   90.00
_cell.angle_gamma   90.00
#
_symmetry.space_group_name_H-M   'P 1'
#
loop_
_entity.id
_entity.type
_entity.pdbx_description
1 polymer ?
#
loop_
_entity_poly.entity_id
_entity_poly.type
_entity_poly.pdbx_seq_one_letter_code
_entity_poly.pdbx_strand_id
1 'polypeptide(L)'
;MPTDHACRAAAEQAARGLTPVRAVLVPADDGDPPPAEVMPVVLRNYLGGNARPPAPRVSAGRRPAPVGLATGAVVVRLCLDGLAAETAGALTAWHADLGRRLRELLTGPGSTGRQADAWQPLTDLQHRAHEVLTVMADPGRGGPAGPRLVAARFDLLEDAVSGVLRRMAVPPDTAAVCAGALAGAAGSLFGLARDAGAEGGRY
;
A
#
# COMPACT_ATOMS: atom_id res chain seq x y z
N MET A 1 3.62 0.83 -24.57
CA MET A 1 2.40 0.40 -23.82
C MET A 1 2.83 -0.23 -22.51
N PRO A 2 2.11 -0.02 -21.40
CA PRO A 2 2.38 -0.74 -20.16
C PRO A 2 2.09 -2.23 -20.38
N THR A 3 3.13 -3.03 -20.25
CA THR A 3 3.05 -4.49 -20.37
C THR A 3 2.48 -5.07 -19.08
N ASP A 4 1.94 -6.29 -19.12
CA ASP A 4 1.46 -7.01 -17.93
C ASP A 4 2.56 -7.09 -16.84
N HIS A 5 3.82 -7.19 -17.28
CA HIS A 5 4.99 -7.13 -16.41
C HIS A 5 5.15 -5.77 -15.71
N ALA A 6 4.96 -4.65 -16.42
CA ALA A 6 5.02 -3.32 -15.82
C ALA A 6 3.90 -3.09 -14.80
N CYS A 7 2.67 -3.49 -15.10
CA CYS A 7 1.55 -3.44 -14.16
C CYS A 7 1.80 -4.30 -12.91
N ARG A 8 2.34 -5.51 -13.09
CA ARG A 8 2.73 -6.37 -11.96
C ARG A 8 3.84 -5.73 -11.11
N ALA A 9 4.90 -5.23 -11.74
CA ALA A 9 6.02 -4.61 -11.03
C ALA A 9 5.58 -3.38 -10.23
N ALA A 10 4.76 -2.51 -10.83
CA ALA A 10 4.17 -1.36 -10.15
C ALA A 10 3.31 -1.78 -8.95
N ALA A 11 2.45 -2.78 -9.13
CA ALA A 11 1.61 -3.31 -8.06
C ALA A 11 2.44 -3.93 -6.91
N GLU A 12 3.52 -4.65 -7.20
CA GLU A 12 4.44 -5.18 -6.19
C GLU A 12 5.15 -4.06 -5.43
N GLN A 13 5.64 -3.04 -6.14
CA GLN A 13 6.29 -1.89 -5.52
C GLN A 13 5.32 -1.15 -4.58
N ALA A 14 4.09 -0.92 -5.03
CA ALA A 14 3.04 -0.33 -4.20
C ALA A 14 2.73 -1.19 -2.96
N ALA A 15 2.59 -2.51 -3.13
CA ALA A 15 2.34 -3.42 -2.01
C ALA A 15 3.47 -3.38 -0.96
N ARG A 16 4.74 -3.31 -1.39
CA ARG A 16 5.89 -3.15 -0.48
C ARG A 16 5.81 -1.82 0.28
N GLY A 17 5.51 -0.72 -0.40
CA GLY A 17 5.36 0.61 0.22
C GLY A 17 4.18 0.72 1.19
N LEU A 18 3.11 -0.06 0.98
CA LEU A 18 1.91 -0.06 1.82
C LEU A 18 2.02 -0.96 3.06
N THR A 19 2.92 -1.93 3.05
CA THR A 19 3.13 -2.85 4.18
C THR A 19 3.41 -2.14 5.51
N PRO A 20 4.30 -1.13 5.60
CA PRO A 20 4.52 -0.40 6.86
C PRO A 20 3.30 0.43 7.29
N VAL A 21 2.56 1.02 6.35
CA VAL A 21 1.31 1.75 6.66
C VAL A 21 0.28 0.82 7.27
N ARG A 22 0.11 -0.37 6.68
CA ARG A 22 -0.80 -1.37 7.20
C ARG A 22 -0.41 -1.84 8.59
N ALA A 23 0.89 -1.93 8.88
CA ALA A 23 1.35 -2.29 10.22
C ALA A 23 0.99 -1.27 11.31
N VAL A 24 0.82 -0.01 10.93
CA VAL A 24 0.32 1.05 11.82
C VAL A 24 -1.20 0.98 11.99
N LEU A 25 -1.93 0.70 10.89
CA LEU A 25 -3.40 0.71 10.89
C LEU A 25 -4.03 -0.55 11.48
N VAL A 26 -3.38 -1.71 11.30
CA VAL A 26 -3.78 -2.99 11.86
C VAL A 26 -2.62 -3.47 12.73
N PRO A 27 -2.56 -3.05 14.01
CA PRO A 27 -1.61 -3.63 14.93
C PRO A 27 -1.81 -5.16 14.96
N ALA A 28 -0.70 -5.88 15.12
CA ALA A 28 -0.73 -7.33 15.30
C ALA A 28 -1.80 -7.70 16.33
N ASP A 29 -2.71 -8.59 15.96
CA ASP A 29 -3.73 -9.09 16.88
C ASP A 29 -3.01 -9.71 18.08
N ASP A 30 -3.10 -9.08 19.26
CA ASP A 30 -2.72 -9.65 20.56
C ASP A 30 -3.80 -10.67 20.99
N GLY A 31 -4.26 -11.49 20.04
CA GLY A 31 -5.14 -12.62 20.27
C GLY A 31 -4.33 -13.78 20.84
N ASP A 32 -3.82 -13.63 22.06
CA ASP A 32 -3.55 -14.82 22.88
C ASP A 32 -4.92 -15.48 23.13
N PRO A 33 -5.14 -16.76 22.77
CA PRO A 33 -6.31 -17.45 23.31
C PRO A 33 -6.25 -17.31 24.84
N PRO A 34 -7.37 -17.07 25.55
CA PRO A 34 -7.33 -17.11 27.00
C PRO A 34 -6.64 -18.42 27.39
N PRO A 35 -5.61 -18.40 28.25
CA PRO A 35 -4.91 -19.61 28.62
C PRO A 35 -5.98 -20.58 29.08
N ALA A 36 -6.11 -21.69 28.33
CA ALA A 36 -7.02 -22.77 28.64
C ALA A 36 -6.93 -23.01 30.14
N GLU A 37 -8.10 -22.95 30.79
CA GLU A 37 -8.32 -23.09 32.23
C GLU A 37 -7.09 -23.62 32.95
N VAL A 38 -6.52 -22.79 33.82
CA VAL A 38 -5.49 -23.18 34.78
C VAL A 38 -6.08 -24.31 35.63
N MET A 39 -5.91 -25.53 35.13
CA MET A 39 -6.28 -26.73 35.81
C MET A 39 -5.43 -26.75 37.09
N PRO A 40 -6.04 -26.80 38.28
CA PRO A 40 -5.35 -26.53 39.53
C PRO A 40 -4.17 -27.48 39.69
N VAL A 41 -3.02 -26.90 40.04
CA VAL A 41 -1.68 -27.51 40.16
C VAL A 41 -1.65 -28.79 41.01
N VAL A 42 -2.71 -29.06 41.77
CA VAL A 42 -2.83 -30.22 42.67
C VAL A 42 -2.91 -31.56 41.91
N LEU A 43 -3.40 -31.61 40.66
CA LEU A 43 -3.41 -32.86 39.88
C LEU A 43 -2.07 -33.14 39.16
N ARG A 44 -1.15 -32.17 39.09
CA ARG A 44 0.15 -32.34 38.44
C ARG A 44 1.08 -33.29 39.22
N ASN A 45 0.91 -33.34 40.55
CA ASN A 45 1.68 -34.23 41.42
C ASN A 45 1.25 -35.70 41.37
N TYR A 46 0.01 -35.99 40.93
CA TYR A 46 -0.45 -37.38 40.82
C TYR A 46 -0.03 -38.06 39.50
N LEU A 47 0.36 -37.29 38.47
CA LEU A 47 0.66 -37.80 37.13
C LEU A 47 2.17 -37.78 36.77
N GLY A 48 3.07 -37.54 37.73
CA GLY A 48 4.52 -37.70 37.53
C GLY A 48 5.15 -36.79 36.47
N GLY A 49 4.52 -35.67 36.12
CA GLY A 49 4.95 -34.81 35.02
C GLY A 49 6.05 -33.81 35.41
N ASN A 50 7.32 -34.21 35.29
CA ASN A 50 8.46 -33.28 35.29
C ASN A 50 8.47 -32.41 34.00
N ALA A 51 7.57 -31.43 33.92
CA ALA A 51 7.59 -30.44 32.85
C ALA A 51 8.45 -29.24 33.28
N ARG A 52 9.68 -29.20 32.77
CA ARG A 52 10.56 -28.02 32.76
C ARG A 52 9.75 -26.79 32.35
N PRO A 53 9.77 -25.66 33.09
CA PRO A 53 9.04 -24.48 32.67
C PRO A 53 9.58 -24.02 31.31
N PRO A 54 8.73 -23.79 30.31
CA PRO A 54 9.18 -23.15 29.09
C PRO A 54 9.68 -21.75 29.46
N ALA A 55 10.89 -21.41 29.00
CA ALA A 55 11.41 -20.06 29.13
C ALA A 55 10.40 -19.06 28.56
N PRO A 56 10.28 -17.85 29.13
CA PRO A 56 9.40 -16.83 28.60
C PRO A 56 9.82 -16.56 27.15
N ARG A 57 8.99 -17.01 26.21
CA ARG A 57 9.12 -16.59 24.82
C ARG A 57 8.80 -15.11 24.85
N VAL A 58 9.83 -14.28 24.66
CA VAL A 58 9.65 -12.87 24.31
C VAL A 58 8.67 -12.88 23.14
N SER A 59 7.45 -12.41 23.38
CA SER A 59 6.41 -12.28 22.36
C SER A 59 6.98 -11.39 21.26
N ALA A 60 7.59 -12.00 20.25
CA ALA A 60 7.89 -11.34 19.01
C ALA A 60 6.52 -11.03 18.41
N GLY A 61 6.02 -9.82 18.70
CA GLY A 61 4.74 -9.32 18.22
C GLY A 61 4.60 -9.69 16.76
N ARG A 62 3.56 -10.46 16.44
CA ARG A 62 3.39 -11.12 15.15
C ARG A 62 3.23 -10.03 14.10
N ARG A 63 4.31 -9.65 13.41
CA ARG A 63 4.27 -8.59 12.38
C ARG A 63 3.07 -8.82 11.46
N PRO A 64 2.23 -7.80 11.23
CA PRO A 64 1.05 -7.94 10.39
C PRO A 64 1.47 -8.42 9.00
N ALA A 65 0.67 -9.32 8.44
CA ALA A 65 0.98 -9.96 7.16
C ALA A 65 1.16 -8.90 6.06
N PRO A 66 2.11 -9.08 5.13
CA PRO A 66 2.41 -8.09 4.09
C PRO A 66 1.20 -7.84 3.18
N VAL A 67 1.17 -6.66 2.59
CA VAL A 67 0.12 -6.29 1.62
C VAL A 67 0.25 -7.14 0.35
N GLY A 68 -0.88 -7.67 -0.13
CA GLY A 68 -0.92 -8.51 -1.32
C GLY A 68 -0.79 -7.72 -2.64
N LEU A 69 -0.38 -8.42 -3.71
CA LEU A 69 -0.23 -7.86 -5.06
C LEU A 69 -1.50 -7.17 -5.57
N ALA A 70 -2.64 -7.83 -5.42
CA ALA A 70 -3.94 -7.32 -5.86
C ALA A 70 -4.32 -6.02 -5.14
N THR A 71 -4.06 -5.92 -3.83
CA THR A 71 -4.26 -4.67 -3.09
C THR A 71 -3.33 -3.58 -3.60
N GLY A 72 -2.06 -3.92 -3.86
CA GLY A 72 -1.12 -3.01 -4.52
C GLY A 72 -1.65 -2.49 -5.87
N ALA A 73 -2.19 -3.37 -6.72
CA ALA A 73 -2.76 -3.01 -8.01
C ALA A 73 -3.97 -2.07 -7.87
N VAL A 74 -4.88 -2.34 -6.93
CA VAL A 74 -6.03 -1.47 -6.66
C VAL A 74 -5.59 -0.09 -6.18
N VAL A 75 -4.57 -0.01 -5.33
CA VAL A 75 -4.08 1.28 -4.82
C VAL A 75 -3.35 2.07 -5.92
N VAL A 76 -2.58 1.42 -6.80
CA VAL A 76 -2.02 2.09 -7.97
C VAL A 76 -3.14 2.60 -8.88
N ARG A 77 -4.19 1.82 -9.11
CA ARG A 77 -5.37 2.27 -9.87
C ARG A 77 -6.02 3.50 -9.23
N LEU A 78 -6.14 3.52 -7.90
CA LEU A 78 -6.68 4.66 -7.16
C LEU A 78 -5.83 5.93 -7.31
N CYS A 79 -4.51 5.77 -7.47
CA CYS A 79 -3.61 6.87 -7.81
C CYS A 79 -3.86 7.39 -9.24
N LEU A 80 -4.05 6.48 -10.20
CA LEU A 80 -4.43 6.84 -11.58
C LEU A 80 -5.79 7.55 -11.64
N ASP A 81 -6.73 7.14 -10.80
CA ASP A 81 -8.02 7.84 -10.65
C ASP A 81 -7.84 9.27 -10.14
N GLY A 82 -6.83 9.52 -9.30
CA GLY A 82 -6.47 10.87 -8.84
C GLY A 82 -5.96 11.75 -9.98
N LEU A 83 -5.12 11.19 -10.85
CA LEU A 83 -4.64 11.89 -12.06
C LEU A 83 -5.79 12.20 -13.02
N ALA A 84 -6.68 11.23 -13.26
CA ALA A 84 -7.87 11.45 -14.07
C ALA A 84 -8.78 12.53 -13.43
N ALA A 85 -8.96 12.50 -12.11
CA ALA A 85 -9.74 13.49 -11.38
C ALA A 85 -9.12 14.89 -11.46
N GLU A 86 -7.79 15.02 -11.45
CA GLU A 86 -7.10 16.30 -11.68
C GLU A 86 -7.44 16.88 -13.06
N THR A 87 -7.30 16.08 -14.12
CA THR A 87 -7.64 16.52 -15.49
C THR A 87 -9.12 16.85 -15.69
N ALA A 88 -10.00 16.28 -14.87
CA ALA A 88 -11.44 16.52 -14.89
C ALA A 88 -11.90 17.63 -13.91
N GLY A 89 -10.99 18.22 -13.12
CA GLY A 89 -11.34 19.21 -12.10
C GLY A 89 -12.08 18.64 -10.87
N ALA A 90 -12.02 17.33 -10.66
CA ALA A 90 -12.68 16.59 -9.58
C ALA A 90 -11.73 16.13 -8.45
N LEU A 91 -10.52 16.70 -8.40
CA LEU A 91 -9.46 16.31 -7.46
C LEU A 91 -9.89 16.42 -5.99
N THR A 92 -10.68 17.44 -5.64
CA THR A 92 -11.16 17.66 -4.26
C THR A 92 -12.06 16.52 -3.78
N ALA A 93 -12.97 16.05 -4.63
CA ALA A 93 -13.86 14.94 -4.33
C ALA A 93 -13.08 13.63 -4.19
N TRP A 94 -12.11 13.38 -5.09
CA TRP A 94 -11.21 12.23 -4.98
C TRP A 94 -10.41 12.26 -3.66
N HIS A 95 -9.83 13.40 -3.31
CA HIS A 95 -9.01 13.55 -2.10
C HIS A 95 -9.85 13.39 -0.82
N ALA A 96 -11.10 13.83 -0.80
CA ALA A 96 -12.01 13.66 0.33
C ALA A 96 -12.31 12.17 0.60
N ASP A 97 -12.42 11.36 -0.46
CA ASP A 97 -12.76 9.94 -0.36
C ASP A 97 -11.54 9.01 -0.22
N LEU A 98 -10.34 9.50 -0.58
CA LEU A 98 -9.10 8.71 -0.62
C LEU A 98 -8.78 8.03 0.72
N GLY A 99 -8.90 8.75 1.84
CA GLY A 99 -8.56 8.21 3.16
C GLY A 99 -9.46 7.06 3.59
N ARG A 100 -10.76 7.16 3.31
CA ARG A 100 -11.73 6.10 3.60
C ARG A 100 -11.42 4.86 2.77
N ARG A 101 -11.23 5.01 1.46
CA ARG A 101 -10.90 3.89 0.55
C ARG A 101 -9.59 3.20 0.91
N LEU A 102 -8.53 3.98 1.21
CA LEU A 102 -7.23 3.42 1.60
C LEU A 102 -7.35 2.61 2.89
N ARG A 103 -8.08 3.13 3.88
CA ARG A 103 -8.32 2.40 5.13
C ARG A 103 -9.05 1.09 4.86
N GLU A 104 -10.17 1.12 4.15
CA GLU A 104 -10.96 -0.07 3.80
C GLU A 104 -10.12 -1.14 3.07
N LEU A 105 -9.29 -0.72 2.12
CA LEU A 105 -8.41 -1.62 1.37
C LEU A 105 -7.30 -2.24 2.22
N LEU A 106 -6.75 -1.51 3.18
CA LEU A 106 -5.63 -1.97 4.01
C LEU A 106 -6.08 -2.75 5.25
N THR A 107 -7.28 -2.50 5.76
CA THR A 107 -7.83 -3.22 6.92
C THR A 107 -8.74 -4.38 6.52
N GLY A 108 -9.14 -4.47 5.24
CA GLY A 108 -10.03 -5.52 4.74
C GLY A 108 -9.37 -6.92 4.70
N PRO A 109 -10.18 -7.99 4.68
CA PRO A 109 -9.71 -9.38 4.69
C PRO A 109 -8.93 -9.79 3.44
N GLY A 110 -9.10 -9.04 2.33
CA GLY A 110 -8.35 -9.24 1.08
C GLY A 110 -7.02 -8.49 1.00
N SER A 111 -6.64 -7.76 2.04
CA SER A 111 -5.41 -6.94 2.06
C SER A 111 -4.12 -7.77 2.16
N THR A 112 -4.22 -9.04 2.55
CA THR A 112 -3.09 -9.93 2.84
C THR A 112 -2.77 -10.91 1.72
N GLY A 113 -1.48 -11.23 1.60
CA GLY A 113 -1.04 -12.51 1.04
C GLY A 113 -1.16 -12.65 -0.49
N ARG A 114 -1.00 -13.90 -0.92
CA ARG A 114 -1.01 -14.33 -2.33
C ARG A 114 -2.46 -14.62 -2.72
N GLN A 115 -3.22 -13.56 -2.98
CA GLN A 115 -4.64 -13.65 -3.36
C GLN A 115 -4.78 -14.53 -4.62
N ALA A 116 -5.68 -15.50 -4.60
CA ALA A 116 -5.83 -16.49 -5.67
C ALA A 116 -6.15 -15.84 -7.03
N ASP A 117 -6.89 -14.73 -7.02
CA ASP A 117 -7.36 -14.04 -8.22
C ASP A 117 -6.80 -12.61 -8.33
N ALA A 118 -5.46 -12.46 -8.33
CA ALA A 118 -4.83 -11.16 -8.57
C ALA A 118 -4.93 -10.68 -10.02
N TRP A 119 -5.51 -11.47 -10.93
CA TRP A 119 -5.57 -11.16 -12.35
C TRP A 119 -6.57 -10.03 -12.67
N GLN A 120 -7.76 -10.06 -12.06
CA GLN A 120 -8.78 -9.03 -12.30
C GLN A 120 -8.31 -7.61 -11.92
N PRO A 121 -7.69 -7.38 -10.73
CA PRO A 121 -7.14 -6.07 -10.39
C PRO A 121 -6.02 -5.60 -11.31
N LEU A 122 -5.21 -6.51 -11.86
CA LEU A 122 -4.14 -6.16 -12.80
C LEU A 122 -4.70 -5.76 -14.17
N THR A 123 -5.73 -6.45 -14.65
CA THR A 123 -6.43 -6.11 -15.89
C THR A 123 -7.12 -4.74 -15.77
N ASP A 124 -7.81 -4.49 -14.66
CA ASP A 124 -8.43 -3.19 -14.38
C ASP A 124 -7.37 -2.07 -14.33
N LEU A 125 -6.22 -2.34 -13.69
CA LEU A 125 -5.10 -1.40 -13.63
C LEU A 125 -4.55 -1.10 -15.03
N GLN A 126 -4.35 -2.12 -15.86
CA GLN A 126 -3.86 -1.96 -17.22
C GLN A 126 -4.82 -1.12 -18.08
N HIS A 127 -6.12 -1.45 -18.02
CA HIS A 127 -7.15 -0.70 -18.73
C HIS A 127 -7.13 0.77 -18.30
N ARG A 128 -7.09 1.02 -16.99
CA ARG A 128 -7.05 2.38 -16.46
C ARG A 128 -5.79 3.16 -16.83
N ALA A 129 -4.63 2.50 -16.81
CA ALA A 129 -3.38 3.11 -17.26
C ALA A 129 -3.46 3.53 -18.74
N HIS A 130 -4.11 2.71 -19.57
CA HIS A 130 -4.34 3.04 -20.97
C HIS A 130 -5.28 4.24 -21.16
N GLU A 131 -6.37 4.32 -20.40
CA GLU A 131 -7.27 5.48 -20.43
C GLU A 131 -6.53 6.77 -20.05
N VAL A 132 -5.78 6.76 -18.96
CA VAL A 132 -5.03 7.94 -18.49
C VAL A 132 -3.95 8.34 -19.50
N LEU A 133 -3.24 7.38 -20.09
CA LEU A 133 -2.31 7.64 -21.18
C LEU A 133 -2.98 8.34 -22.37
N THR A 134 -4.18 7.88 -22.74
CA THR A 134 -4.93 8.42 -23.88
C THR A 134 -5.38 9.86 -23.60
N VAL A 135 -5.89 10.12 -22.39
CA VAL A 135 -6.29 11.47 -21.95
C VAL A 135 -5.09 12.42 -21.90
N MET A 136 -3.93 11.97 -21.40
CA MET A 136 -2.73 12.80 -21.34
C MET A 136 -2.06 13.03 -22.69
N ALA A 137 -2.27 12.13 -23.66
CA ALA A 137 -1.73 12.25 -25.01
C ALA A 137 -2.58 13.13 -25.93
N ASP A 138 -3.82 13.46 -25.56
CA ASP A 138 -4.71 14.30 -26.37
C ASP A 138 -4.19 15.75 -26.46
N PRO A 139 -3.71 16.21 -27.63
CA PRO A 139 -3.19 17.57 -27.81
C PRO A 139 -4.27 18.65 -27.70
N GLY A 140 -5.55 18.28 -27.84
CA GLY A 140 -6.67 19.21 -27.92
C GLY A 140 -7.08 19.88 -26.61
N ARG A 141 -6.60 19.40 -25.46
CA ARG A 141 -7.07 19.82 -24.13
C ARG A 141 -6.10 20.61 -23.25
N GLY A 142 -4.85 20.86 -23.67
CA GLY A 142 -4.02 21.82 -22.92
C GLY A 142 -2.52 21.78 -23.16
N GLY A 143 -2.05 22.76 -23.93
CA GLY A 143 -0.68 23.28 -23.88
C GLY A 143 0.43 22.28 -24.17
N PRO A 144 1.72 22.67 -24.09
CA PRO A 144 2.82 21.74 -24.28
C PRO A 144 2.78 20.68 -23.16
N ALA A 145 2.16 19.53 -23.46
CA ALA A 145 2.13 18.33 -22.64
C ALA A 145 3.54 17.74 -22.58
N GLY A 146 4.42 18.44 -21.87
CA GLY A 146 5.80 18.06 -21.69
C GLY A 146 5.93 17.04 -20.54
N PRO A 147 6.99 16.21 -20.55
CA PRO A 147 7.33 15.31 -19.44
C PRO A 147 7.33 15.98 -18.06
N ARG A 148 7.65 17.28 -18.01
CA ARG A 148 7.65 18.10 -16.78
C ARG A 148 6.25 18.28 -16.17
N LEU A 149 5.21 18.41 -16.99
CA LEU A 149 3.84 18.55 -16.50
C LEU A 149 3.34 17.23 -15.88
N VAL A 150 3.71 16.10 -16.50
CA VAL A 150 3.39 14.77 -15.97
C VAL A 150 4.11 14.55 -14.64
N ALA A 151 5.39 14.91 -14.53
CA ALA A 151 6.14 14.85 -13.27
C ALA A 151 5.48 15.68 -12.16
N ALA A 152 5.08 16.93 -12.45
CA ALA A 152 4.41 17.81 -11.48
C ALA A 152 3.07 17.23 -10.99
N ARG A 153 2.32 16.52 -11.84
CA ARG A 153 1.09 15.82 -11.43
C ARG A 153 1.37 14.67 -10.46
N PHE A 154 2.47 13.95 -10.64
CA PHE A 154 2.90 12.90 -9.71
C PHE A 154 3.40 13.48 -8.38
N ASP A 155 4.04 14.64 -8.38
CA ASP A 155 4.40 15.35 -7.14
C ASP A 155 3.13 15.77 -6.35
N LEU A 156 2.13 16.31 -7.04
CA LEU A 156 0.85 16.65 -6.43
C LEU A 156 0.14 15.41 -5.85
N LEU A 157 0.19 14.28 -6.56
CA LEU A 157 -0.35 13.01 -6.09
C LEU A 157 0.38 12.53 -4.83
N GLU A 158 1.72 12.61 -4.81
CA GLU A 158 2.55 12.26 -3.66
C GLU A 158 2.17 13.09 -2.43
N ASP A 159 2.05 14.41 -2.59
CA ASP A 159 1.65 15.33 -1.53
C ASP A 159 0.23 15.01 -1.01
N ALA A 160 -0.72 14.75 -1.91
CA ALA A 160 -2.09 14.40 -1.55
C ALA A 160 -2.16 13.08 -0.76
N VAL A 161 -1.44 12.04 -1.22
CA VAL A 161 -1.38 10.75 -0.53
C VAL A 161 -0.70 10.90 0.83
N SER A 162 0.43 11.60 0.91
CA SER A 162 1.15 11.86 2.16
C SER A 162 0.25 12.59 3.18
N GLY A 163 -0.47 13.62 2.73
CA GLY A 163 -1.44 14.34 3.56
C GLY A 163 -2.58 13.46 4.06
N VAL A 164 -3.11 12.58 3.22
CA VAL A 164 -4.15 11.60 3.61
C VAL A 164 -3.62 10.61 4.64
N LEU A 165 -2.44 10.03 4.42
CA LEU A 165 -1.81 9.06 5.33
C LEU A 165 -1.59 9.68 6.71
N ARG A 166 -1.11 10.93 6.78
CA ARG A 166 -0.94 11.67 8.05
C ARG A 166 -2.26 11.86 8.79
N ARG A 167 -3.35 12.18 8.08
CA ARG A 167 -4.70 12.27 8.68
C ARG A 167 -5.22 10.93 9.19
N MET A 168 -4.68 9.82 8.71
CA MET A 168 -4.96 8.48 9.23
C MET A 168 -4.08 8.08 10.42
N ALA A 169 -3.33 9.03 11.00
CA ALA A 169 -2.37 8.82 12.09
C ALA A 169 -1.16 7.94 11.72
N VAL A 170 -0.80 7.88 10.43
CA VAL A 170 0.45 7.26 9.98
C VAL A 170 1.62 8.22 10.30
N PRO A 171 2.74 7.74 10.87
CA PRO A 171 3.92 8.56 11.12
C PRO A 171 4.39 9.32 9.86
N PRO A 172 4.86 10.57 9.99
CA PRO A 172 5.15 11.42 8.84
C PRO A 172 6.20 10.82 7.88
N ASP A 173 7.22 10.16 8.42
CA ASP A 173 8.27 9.51 7.62
C ASP A 173 7.72 8.30 6.86
N THR A 174 6.90 7.49 7.51
CA THR A 174 6.22 6.34 6.87
C THR A 174 5.23 6.81 5.81
N ALA A 175 4.51 7.90 6.07
CA ALA A 175 3.58 8.50 5.13
C ALA A 175 4.31 9.02 3.88
N ALA A 176 5.44 9.74 4.05
CA ALA A 176 6.23 10.26 2.95
C ALA A 176 6.84 9.13 2.11
N VAL A 177 7.49 8.14 2.74
CA VAL A 177 8.08 6.99 2.03
C VAL A 177 7.02 6.20 1.28
N CYS A 178 5.85 5.96 1.88
CA CYS A 178 4.75 5.26 1.23
C CYS A 178 4.20 6.07 0.04
N ALA A 179 3.96 7.37 0.22
CA ALA A 179 3.47 8.24 -0.83
C ALA A 179 4.44 8.28 -2.03
N GLY A 180 5.74 8.45 -1.77
CA GLY A 180 6.77 8.42 -2.81
C GLY A 180 6.85 7.06 -3.52
N ALA A 181 6.73 5.96 -2.77
CA ALA A 181 6.67 4.62 -3.36
C ALA A 181 5.44 4.42 -4.27
N LEU A 182 4.28 4.95 -3.88
CA LEU A 182 3.06 4.89 -4.68
C LEU A 182 3.13 5.77 -5.93
N ALA A 183 3.62 7.01 -5.79
CA ALA A 183 3.82 7.92 -6.90
C ALA A 183 4.85 7.37 -7.89
N GLY A 184 5.96 6.79 -7.40
CA GLY A 184 6.96 6.11 -8.22
C GLY A 184 6.41 4.86 -8.92
N ALA A 185 5.65 4.02 -8.21
CA ALA A 185 5.00 2.86 -8.81
C ALA A 185 4.04 3.26 -9.94
N ALA A 186 3.17 4.25 -9.70
CA ALA A 186 2.25 4.74 -10.71
C ALA A 186 3.00 5.42 -11.87
N GLY A 187 4.03 6.23 -11.59
CA GLY A 187 4.86 6.89 -12.59
C GLY A 187 5.64 5.92 -13.48
N SER A 188 6.06 4.77 -12.95
CA SER A 188 6.77 3.74 -13.72
C SER A 188 5.95 3.20 -14.90
N LEU A 189 4.60 3.20 -14.79
CA LEU A 189 3.70 2.81 -15.89
C LEU A 189 3.79 3.76 -17.10
N PHE A 190 4.26 4.98 -16.87
CA PHE A 190 4.44 6.04 -17.87
C PHE A 190 5.92 6.22 -18.27
N GLY A 191 6.82 5.35 -17.81
CA GLY A 191 8.26 5.45 -18.06
C GLY A 191 8.97 6.52 -17.22
N LEU A 192 8.35 7.02 -16.16
CA LEU A 192 9.01 7.91 -15.22
C LEU A 192 9.83 7.09 -14.23
N ALA A 193 11.15 7.07 -14.41
CA ALA A 193 12.06 6.59 -13.38
C ALA A 193 12.17 7.69 -12.30
N ARG A 194 11.40 7.56 -11.21
CA ARG A 194 11.75 8.24 -9.96
C ARG A 194 12.84 7.40 -9.33
N ASP A 195 14.04 7.96 -9.17
CA ASP A 195 15.15 7.30 -8.48
C ASP A 195 14.68 6.89 -7.08
N ALA A 196 14.39 5.61 -6.92
CA ALA A 196 14.09 5.00 -5.64
C ALA A 196 15.40 4.90 -4.87
N GLY A 197 15.75 5.96 -4.14
CA GLY A 197 16.86 5.98 -3.19
C GLY A 197 18.07 6.79 -3.65
N ALA A 198 17.95 8.11 -3.58
CA ALA A 198 19.10 8.97 -3.27
C ALA A 198 19.32 9.01 -1.74
N GLU A 199 19.52 7.84 -1.13
CA GLU A 199 20.13 7.72 0.21
C GLU A 199 21.22 6.66 0.14
N GLY A 200 22.44 7.13 -0.06
CA GLY A 200 23.64 6.29 -0.17
C GLY A 200 24.85 7.04 -0.69
N GLY A 201 25.09 8.27 -0.24
CA GLY A 201 26.33 8.99 -0.60
C GLY A 201 26.44 10.38 0.02
N ARG A 202 27.47 10.54 0.87
CA ARG A 202 27.97 11.75 1.56
C ARG A 202 27.23 12.02 2.88
N TYR A 203 27.78 11.72 4.05
CA TYR A 203 29.11 12.06 4.56
C TYR A 203 29.78 10.93 5.33
#